data_AF-A0A357KVW0-F1
#
_entry.id   AF-A0A357KVW0-F1
#
_cell.length_a   1.000
_cell.length_b   1.000
_cell.length_c   1.000
_cell.angle_alpha   90.00
_cell.angle_beta   90.00
_cell.angle_gamma   90.00
#
_symmetry.space_group_name_H-M   'P 1'
#
loop_
_entity.id
_entity.type
_entity.pdbx_description
1 polymer ?
#
loop_
_entity_poly.entity_id
_entity_poly.type
_entity_poly.pdbx_seq_one_letter_code
_entity_poly.pdbx_strand_id
1 'polypeptide(L)'
;ILILDEATSMIDSESEAMIARAIAEFARSRTCLVVAHRLATVVNADRIVVMNAGRVVDIGGHGALLARCPLYADLARHQLAVGAS
;
A
#
# COMPACT_ATOMS: atom_id res chain seq x y z
N ILE A 1 -0.41 13.68 11.65
CA ILE A 1 -0.72 13.03 10.36
C ILE A 1 0.60 12.75 9.67
N LEU A 2 0.80 11.53 9.18
CA LEU A 2 1.97 11.12 8.40
C LEU A 2 1.52 10.91 6.94
N ILE A 3 2.28 11.44 5.98
CA ILE A 3 2.02 11.24 4.55
C ILE A 3 3.32 10.68 3.95
N LEU A 4 3.22 9.52 3.31
CA LEU A 4 4.32 8.83 2.65
C LEU A 4 4.01 8.71 1.16
N ASP A 5 4.97 9.07 0.34
CA ASP A 5 4.95 8.81 -1.10
C ASP A 5 6.07 7.82 -1.42
N GLU A 6 5.81 6.87 -2.31
CA GLU A 6 6.68 5.71 -2.58
C GLU A 6 8.05 6.08 -3.20
N ALA A 7 8.35 7.37 -3.36
CA ALA A 7 9.70 7.88 -3.62
C ALA A 7 10.74 7.58 -2.50
N THR A 8 10.36 6.81 -1.47
CA THR A 8 11.26 6.18 -0.50
C THR A 8 11.98 4.94 -1.03
N SER A 9 11.81 4.58 -2.30
CA SER A 9 12.60 3.56 -3.03
C SER A 9 14.11 3.84 -3.10
N MET A 10 14.60 4.94 -2.52
CA MET A 10 16.02 5.31 -2.39
C MET A 10 16.64 4.87 -1.06
N ILE A 11 15.94 4.12 -0.22
CA ILE A 11 16.49 3.60 1.04
C ILE A 11 17.17 2.26 0.75
N ASP A 12 18.49 2.19 0.92
CA ASP A 12 19.28 0.96 0.80
C ASP A 12 18.66 -0.18 1.62
N SER A 13 18.63 -1.39 1.04
CA SER A 13 17.95 -2.58 1.56
C SER A 13 18.31 -2.95 3.01
N GLU A 14 19.47 -2.55 3.50
CA GLU A 14 19.91 -2.77 4.88
C GLU A 14 19.20 -1.83 5.88
N SER A 15 18.91 -0.59 5.47
CA SER A 15 18.24 0.43 6.30
C SER A 15 16.71 0.36 6.21
N GLU A 16 16.18 -0.32 5.18
CA GLU A 16 14.74 -0.39 4.90
C GLU A 16 13.95 -1.01 6.06
N ALA A 17 14.43 -2.10 6.64
CA ALA A 17 13.74 -2.78 7.75
C ALA A 17 13.69 -1.92 9.03
N MET A 18 14.75 -1.16 9.32
CA MET A 18 14.80 -0.27 10.49
C MET A 18 13.84 0.91 10.30
N ILE A 19 13.89 1.54 9.14
CA ILE A 19 13.03 2.70 8.82
C ILE A 19 11.57 2.27 8.75
N ALA A 20 11.26 1.11 8.15
CA ALA A 20 9.92 0.56 8.13
C ALA A 20 9.36 0.31 9.54
N ARG A 21 10.19 -0.21 10.47
CA ARG A 21 9.79 -0.38 11.88
C ARG A 21 9.53 0.96 12.57
N ALA A 22 10.42 1.94 12.41
CA ALA A 22 10.25 3.26 13.00
C ALA A 22 8.98 3.96 12.47
N ILE A 23 8.73 3.86 11.16
CA ILE A 23 7.51 4.36 10.52
C ILE A 23 6.28 3.63 11.06
N ALA A 24 6.33 2.30 11.18
CA ALA A 24 5.23 1.52 11.72
C ALA A 24 4.90 1.93 13.16
N GLU A 25 5.90 2.08 14.03
CA GLU A 25 5.70 2.55 15.42
C GLU A 25 5.12 3.95 15.47
N PHE A 26 5.65 4.87 14.65
CA PHE A 26 5.17 6.25 14.58
C PHE A 26 3.73 6.35 14.05
N ALA A 27 3.34 5.45 13.14
CA ALA A 27 2.01 5.36 12.58
C ALA A 27 0.97 4.84 13.59
N ARG A 28 1.34 4.03 14.60
CA ARG A 28 0.36 3.42 15.55
C ARG A 28 -0.52 4.41 16.31
N SER A 29 -0.08 5.66 16.47
CA SER A 29 -0.81 6.71 17.20
C SER A 29 -1.26 7.87 16.31
N ARG A 30 -1.15 7.74 14.98
CA ARG A 30 -1.38 8.85 14.04
C ARG A 30 -2.08 8.37 12.79
N THR A 31 -2.91 9.23 12.19
CA THR A 31 -3.40 8.99 10.83
C THR A 31 -2.22 8.95 9.86
N CYS A 32 -2.09 7.83 9.14
CA CYS A 32 -1.07 7.60 8.12
C CYS A 32 -1.76 7.51 6.75
N LEU A 33 -1.25 8.26 5.77
CA LEU A 33 -1.65 8.19 4.37
C LEU A 33 -0.43 7.73 3.58
N VAL A 34 -0.55 6.63 2.83
CA VAL A 34 0.51 6.10 1.99
C VAL A 34 0.02 6.07 0.56
N VAL A 35 0.77 6.73 -0.33
CA VAL A 35 0.63 6.60 -1.78
C VAL A 35 1.64 5.57 -2.23
N ALA A 36 1.16 4.46 -2.79
CA ALA A 36 1.99 3.31 -3.11
C ALA A 36 1.86 2.89 -4.57
N HIS A 37 2.98 2.52 -5.18
CA HIS A 37 3.09 1.80 -6.45
C HIS A 37 3.18 0.28 -6.25
N ARG A 38 3.56 -0.19 -5.05
CA ARG A 38 3.57 -1.60 -4.65
C ARG A 38 2.36 -1.96 -3.79
N LEU A 39 1.60 -2.95 -4.23
CA LEU A 39 0.40 -3.41 -3.54
C LEU A 39 0.71 -4.05 -2.17
N ALA A 40 1.89 -4.67 -2.04
CA ALA A 40 2.37 -5.24 -0.78
C ALA A 40 2.47 -4.19 0.35
N THR A 41 2.69 -2.91 0.01
CA THR A 41 2.76 -1.81 0.96
C THR A 41 1.39 -1.45 1.55
N VAL A 42 0.31 -1.62 0.76
CA VAL A 42 -1.05 -1.19 1.15
C VAL A 42 -1.96 -2.34 1.56
N VAL A 43 -1.55 -3.59 1.37
CA VAL A 43 -2.38 -4.79 1.66
C VAL A 43 -2.87 -4.84 3.12
N ASN A 44 -2.05 -4.35 4.06
CA ASN A 44 -2.33 -4.35 5.49
C ASN A 44 -2.93 -3.02 5.99
N ALA A 45 -3.25 -2.07 5.10
CA ALA A 45 -3.84 -0.81 5.50
C ALA A 45 -5.29 -1.01 5.99
N ASP A 46 -5.69 -0.22 6.99
CA ASP A 46 -7.07 -0.20 7.49
C ASP A 46 -8.08 0.11 6.39
N ARG A 47 -7.66 0.95 5.42
CA ARG A 47 -8.44 1.36 4.26
C ARG A 47 -7.53 1.67 3.08
N ILE A 48 -7.91 1.16 1.93
CA ILE A 48 -7.23 1.39 0.65
C ILE A 48 -8.16 2.20 -0.23
N VAL A 49 -7.62 3.24 -0.86
CA VAL A 49 -8.32 4.09 -1.83
C VAL A 49 -7.79 3.74 -3.22
N VAL A 50 -8.65 3.21 -4.08
CA VAL A 50 -8.29 2.85 -5.46
C VAL A 50 -8.61 4.05 -6.34
N MET A 51 -7.58 4.53 -7.06
CA MET A 51 -7.71 5.66 -7.97
C MET A 51 -7.48 5.24 -9.42
N ASN A 52 -8.25 5.81 -10.34
CA ASN A 52 -8.05 5.68 -11.78
C ASN A 52 -8.37 7.01 -12.47
N ALA A 53 -7.49 7.45 -13.37
CA ALA A 53 -7.66 8.69 -14.15
C ALA A 53 -8.07 9.92 -13.29
N GLY A 54 -7.42 10.10 -12.13
CA GLY A 54 -7.69 11.22 -11.22
C GLY A 54 -9.00 11.11 -10.42
N ARG A 55 -9.69 9.96 -10.44
CA ARG A 55 -10.92 9.73 -9.68
C ARG A 55 -10.77 8.54 -8.74
N VAL A 56 -11.44 8.63 -7.59
CA VAL A 56 -11.61 7.47 -6.70
C VAL A 56 -12.63 6.53 -7.34
N VAL A 57 -12.23 5.29 -7.58
CA VAL A 57 -13.10 4.26 -8.18
C VAL A 57 -13.61 3.25 -7.16
N ASP A 58 -12.89 3.04 -6.06
CA ASP A 58 -13.37 2.21 -4.94
C ASP A 58 -12.58 2.53 -3.65
N ILE A 59 -13.15 2.20 -2.49
CA ILE A 59 -12.53 2.36 -1.17
C ILE A 59 -12.90 1.17 -0.27
N GLY A 60 -11.92 0.47 0.29
CA GLY A 60 -12.18 -0.61 1.26
C GLY A 60 -10.93 -1.28 1.80
N GLY A 61 -11.12 -2.33 2.59
CA GLY A 61 -10.03 -3.22 2.96
C GLY A 61 -9.65 -4.16 1.80
N HIS A 62 -8.46 -4.74 1.85
CA HIS A 62 -7.89 -5.60 0.81
C HIS A 62 -8.86 -6.67 0.30
N GLY A 63 -9.39 -7.54 1.18
CA GLY A 63 -10.28 -8.62 0.75
C GLY A 63 -11.59 -8.13 0.12
N ALA A 64 -12.13 -7.04 0.63
CA ALA A 64 -13.36 -6.47 0.11
C ALA A 64 -13.16 -5.83 -1.28
N LEU A 65 -11.98 -5.24 -1.52
CA LEU A 65 -11.61 -4.71 -2.83
C LEU A 65 -11.27 -5.82 -3.83
N LEU A 66 -10.57 -6.87 -3.41
CA LEU A 66 -10.33 -8.05 -4.25
C LEU A 66 -11.63 -8.64 -4.81
N ALA A 67 -12.69 -8.68 -4.00
CA ALA A 67 -13.95 -9.28 -4.40
C ALA A 67 -14.79 -8.43 -5.37
N ARG A 68 -14.71 -7.10 -5.29
CA ARG A 68 -15.65 -6.21 -5.98
C ARG A 68 -15.02 -5.18 -6.93
N CYS A 69 -13.70 -4.95 -6.84
CA CYS A 69 -13.00 -3.95 -7.64
C CYS A 69 -12.12 -4.66 -8.69
N PRO A 70 -12.56 -4.74 -9.96
CA PRO A 70 -11.80 -5.42 -11.01
C PRO A 70 -10.39 -4.85 -11.19
N LEU A 71 -10.25 -3.52 -11.12
CA LEU A 71 -8.95 -2.85 -11.24
C LEU A 71 -8.01 -3.26 -10.11
N TYR A 72 -8.49 -3.27 -8.87
CA TYR A 72 -7.67 -3.68 -7.73
C TYR A 72 -7.29 -5.16 -7.79
N ALA A 73 -8.23 -6.03 -8.17
CA ALA A 73 -7.98 -7.46 -8.33
C ALA A 73 -6.94 -7.73 -9.43
N ASP A 74 -6.96 -6.96 -10.52
CA ASP A 74 -5.97 -7.07 -11.60
C ASP A 74 -4.57 -6.63 -11.15
N LEU A 75 -4.48 -5.48 -10.47
CA LEU A 75 -3.23 -5.01 -9.86
C LEU A 75 -2.66 -6.03 -8.86
N ALA A 76 -3.53 -6.63 -8.04
CA ALA A 76 -3.15 -7.65 -7.08
C ALA A 76 -2.59 -8.90 -7.76
N ARG A 77 -3.23 -9.36 -8.83
CA ARG A 77 -2.75 -10.50 -9.61
C ARG A 77 -1.36 -10.24 -10.17
N HIS A 78 -1.11 -9.05 -10.69
CA HIS A 78 0.19 -8.72 -11.30
C HIS A 78 1.31 -8.50 -10.28
N GLN A 79 1.02 -7.92 -9.12
CA GLN A 79 2.07 -7.52 -8.16
C GLN A 79 2.28 -8.51 -7.01
N LEU A 80 1.27 -9.30 -6.65
CA LEU A 80 1.36 -10.26 -5.53
C LEU A 80 1.65 -11.70 -6.00
N ALA A 81 1.33 -12.06 -7.25
CA ALA A 81 1.63 -13.39 -7.77
C ALA A 81 3.12 -13.62 -8.12
N VAL A 82 3.94 -12.56 -8.10
CA VAL A 82 5.37 -12.61 -8.48
C VAL A 82 6.27 -13.03 -7.30
N GLY A 83 5.71 -13.30 -6.12
CA GLY A 83 6.47 -13.63 -4.90
C GLY A 83 6.40 -15.09 -4.43
N ALA A 84 5.75 -15.99 -5.18
CA ALA A 84 5.67 -17.43 -4.84
C ALA A 84 6.47 -18.27 -5.85
N SER A 85 7.80 -18.28 -5.70
CA SER A 85 8.69 -19.26 -6.34
C SER A 85 9.91 -19.46 -5.47
#